data_AF-F6I271-F1
#
_entry.id   AF-F6I271-F1
#
_cell.length_a   1.000
_cell.length_b   1.000
_cell.length_c   1.000
_cell.angle_alpha   90.00
_cell.angle_beta   90.00
_cell.angle_gamma   90.00
#
_symmetry.space_group_name_H-M   'P 1'
#
loop_
_entity.id
_entity.type
_entity.pdbx_description
1 polymer ?
#
loop_
_entity_poly.entity_id
_entity_poly.type
_entity_poly.pdbx_seq_one_letter_code
_entity_poly.pdbx_strand_id
1 'polypeptide(L)'
;MADPTPSQSSMDRRRSSGPLGLLTLILAPVATVMLLYQLDPYDPAPVPIHEFSQQPMVVPKLNSRMLQGSEMIGVGKLLGPEDIAYHPDSHLIYTGCVDGWVKRVTLNDSVVQNWAFTGVLRPRVPGDPRSCQMDGRTISTNIGS
;
A
#
# COMPACT_ATOMS: atom_id res chain seq x y z
N MET A 1 -20.49 25.97 82.08
CA MET A 1 -20.17 24.53 81.96
C MET A 1 -20.73 24.07 80.62
N ALA A 2 -19.87 23.39 79.84
CA ALA A 2 -19.94 22.97 78.44
C ALA A 2 -21.30 22.36 77.98
N ASP A 3 -21.69 22.32 76.70
CA ASP A 3 -20.90 21.98 75.50
C ASP A 3 -21.56 22.48 74.19
N PRO A 4 -20.80 22.71 73.09
CA PRO A 4 -21.36 23.07 71.78
C PRO A 4 -21.65 21.84 70.91
N THR A 5 -22.73 21.90 70.15
CA THR A 5 -23.12 20.88 69.15
C THR A 5 -22.12 20.86 67.98
N PRO A 6 -21.59 19.71 67.55
CA PRO A 6 -20.63 19.66 66.46
C PRO A 6 -21.34 19.77 65.11
N SER A 7 -20.90 20.73 64.30
CA SER A 7 -21.22 20.86 62.88
C SER A 7 -20.63 19.67 62.11
N GLN A 8 -21.48 18.86 61.47
CA GLN A 8 -21.03 17.83 60.54
C GLN A 8 -20.62 18.48 59.22
N SER A 9 -19.33 18.65 58.99
CA SER A 9 -18.79 18.91 57.66
C SER A 9 -18.84 17.63 56.84
N SER A 10 -19.73 17.54 55.85
CA SER A 10 -19.66 16.48 54.85
C SER A 10 -18.42 16.71 53.99
N MET A 11 -17.33 15.99 54.28
CA MET A 11 -16.21 15.88 53.35
C MET A 11 -16.70 15.14 52.11
N ASP A 12 -16.83 15.87 50.99
CA ASP A 12 -16.97 15.29 49.67
C ASP A 12 -15.78 14.35 49.42
N ARG A 13 -16.07 13.05 49.48
CA ARG A 13 -15.09 12.00 49.26
C ARG A 13 -14.76 11.96 47.77
N ARG A 14 -13.78 12.75 47.37
CA ARG A 14 -13.21 12.75 46.01
C ARG A 14 -12.67 11.33 45.71
N ARG A 15 -13.44 10.54 44.97
CA ARG A 15 -13.04 9.21 44.49
C ARG A 15 -11.81 9.38 43.60
N SER A 16 -10.63 9.10 44.12
CA SER A 16 -9.43 8.98 43.31
C SER A 16 -9.57 7.72 42.45
N SER A 17 -9.78 7.90 41.15
CA SER A 17 -9.67 6.81 40.17
C SER A 17 -8.23 6.31 40.19
N GLY A 18 -7.99 5.19 40.86
CA GLY A 18 -6.66 4.60 40.99
C GLY A 18 -6.09 4.04 39.67
N PRO A 19 -4.87 3.48 39.69
CA PRO A 19 -4.17 2.96 38.51
C PRO A 19 -4.94 1.88 37.75
N LEU A 20 -5.89 1.22 38.41
CA LEU A 20 -6.80 0.24 37.81
C LEU A 20 -7.65 0.83 36.67
N GLY A 21 -8.10 2.09 36.81
CA GLY A 21 -8.91 2.76 35.79
C GLY A 21 -8.12 3.15 34.55
N LEU A 22 -6.82 3.43 34.71
CA LEU A 22 -5.91 3.67 33.59
C LEU A 22 -5.61 2.38 32.84
N LEU A 23 -5.42 1.27 33.57
CA LEU A 23 -5.21 -0.05 32.98
C LEU A 23 -6.42 -0.50 32.14
N THR A 24 -7.65 -0.32 32.65
CA THR A 24 -8.85 -0.66 31.89
C THR A 24 -9.03 0.21 30.65
N LEU A 25 -8.70 1.50 30.73
CA LEU A 25 -8.75 2.41 29.58
C LEU A 25 -7.78 1.99 28.45
N ILE A 26 -6.65 1.38 28.78
CA ILE A 26 -5.65 0.91 27.80
C ILE A 26 -6.01 -0.49 27.29
N LEU A 27 -6.39 -1.41 28.17
CA LEU A 27 -6.66 -2.81 27.79
C LEU A 27 -7.98 -2.98 27.04
N ALA A 28 -9.00 -2.17 27.34
CA ALA A 28 -10.30 -2.25 26.67
C ALA A 28 -10.21 -2.06 25.14
N PRO A 29 -9.61 -0.97 24.60
CA PRO A 29 -9.52 -0.79 23.15
C PRO A 29 -8.65 -1.87 22.49
N VAL A 30 -7.57 -2.34 23.14
CA VAL A 30 -6.75 -3.44 22.63
C VAL A 30 -7.56 -4.73 22.52
N ALA A 31 -8.34 -5.06 23.56
CA ALA A 31 -9.23 -6.22 23.55
C ALA A 31 -10.33 -6.08 22.49
N THR A 32 -10.90 -4.88 22.32
CA THR A 32 -11.89 -4.61 21.27
C THR A 32 -11.30 -4.79 19.87
N VAL A 33 -10.10 -4.26 19.61
CA VAL A 33 -9.39 -4.45 18.33
C VAL A 33 -9.11 -5.93 18.10
N MET A 34 -8.56 -6.65 19.08
CA MET A 34 -8.29 -8.09 18.96
C MET A 34 -9.57 -8.89 18.69
N LEU A 35 -10.68 -8.57 19.35
CA LEU A 35 -11.97 -9.21 19.10
C LEU A 35 -12.47 -8.92 17.69
N LEU A 36 -12.44 -7.65 17.25
CA LEU A 36 -12.89 -7.26 15.91
C LEU A 36 -12.00 -7.86 14.79
N TYR A 37 -10.69 -7.94 14.99
CA TYR A 37 -9.76 -8.55 14.03
C TYR A 37 -9.83 -10.08 14.03
N GLN A 38 -10.14 -10.73 15.17
CA GLN A 38 -10.34 -12.18 15.20
C GLN A 38 -11.69 -12.62 14.63
N LEU A 39 -12.67 -11.70 14.51
CA LEU A 39 -13.98 -11.98 13.92
C LEU A 39 -13.97 -12.00 12.39
N ASP A 40 -12.87 -11.60 11.75
CA ASP A 40 -12.66 -11.83 10.32
C ASP A 40 -11.81 -13.12 10.17
N PRO A 41 -12.44 -14.31 10.03
CA PRO A 41 -11.69 -15.53 9.86
C PRO A 41 -10.85 -15.42 8.59
N TYR A 42 -9.53 -15.38 8.78
CA TYR A 42 -8.56 -15.46 7.70
C TYR A 42 -8.80 -16.78 6.94
N ASP A 43 -9.30 -16.67 5.71
CA ASP A 43 -9.57 -17.78 4.79
C ASP A 43 -8.51 -17.76 3.67
N PRO A 44 -7.29 -18.27 3.92
CA PRO A 44 -6.27 -18.31 2.89
C PRO A 44 -6.72 -19.24 1.76
N ALA A 45 -6.43 -18.84 0.52
CA ALA A 45 -6.61 -19.74 -0.62
C ALA A 45 -5.93 -21.10 -0.34
N PRO A 46 -6.62 -22.23 -0.58
CA PRO A 46 -6.04 -23.54 -0.36
C PRO A 46 -4.72 -23.69 -1.12
N VAL A 47 -3.65 -24.04 -0.42
CA VAL A 47 -2.36 -24.33 -1.06
C VAL A 47 -2.50 -25.60 -1.89
N PRO A 48 -2.15 -25.60 -3.19
CA PRO A 48 -2.31 -26.76 -4.05
C PRO A 48 -1.22 -27.82 -3.76
N ILE A 49 -1.30 -28.46 -2.59
CA ILE A 49 -0.36 -29.49 -2.11
C ILE A 49 -0.13 -30.65 -3.09
N HIS A 50 -1.13 -30.96 -3.92
CA HIS A 50 -1.05 -32.00 -4.94
C HIS A 50 -0.15 -31.58 -6.13
N GLU A 51 -0.01 -30.29 -6.42
CA GLU A 51 0.91 -29.77 -7.44
C GLU A 51 2.38 -29.87 -7.00
N PHE A 52 2.63 -29.82 -5.68
CA PHE A 52 3.97 -29.94 -5.09
C PHE A 52 4.40 -31.39 -4.84
N SER A 53 3.56 -32.37 -5.16
CA SER A 53 3.87 -33.80 -4.99
C SER A 53 4.79 -34.35 -6.09
N GLN A 54 5.05 -33.56 -7.13
CA GLN A 54 6.00 -33.90 -8.17
C GLN A 54 7.44 -33.72 -7.67
N GLN A 55 8.34 -34.63 -8.04
CA GLN A 55 9.76 -34.44 -7.74
C GLN A 55 10.23 -33.11 -8.35
N PRO A 56 10.97 -32.27 -7.58
CA PRO A 56 11.49 -31.01 -8.10
C PRO A 56 12.33 -31.25 -9.36
N MET A 57 11.95 -30.63 -10.48
CA MET A 57 12.80 -30.63 -11.66
C MET A 57 14.08 -29.84 -11.36
N VAL A 58 15.23 -30.46 -11.63
CA VAL A 58 16.52 -29.76 -11.58
C VAL A 58 16.60 -28.85 -12.79
N VAL A 59 16.19 -27.60 -12.61
CA VAL A 59 16.27 -26.55 -13.62
C VAL A 59 17.53 -25.70 -13.41
N PRO A 60 18.24 -25.31 -14.48
CA PRO A 60 19.31 -24.33 -14.36
C PRO A 60 18.79 -23.05 -13.72
N LYS A 61 19.53 -22.51 -12.74
CA LYS A 61 19.18 -21.27 -12.06
C LYS A 61 19.13 -20.05 -13.00
N LEU A 62 19.79 -20.15 -14.16
CA LEU A 62 19.92 -19.06 -15.11
C LEU A 62 19.69 -19.56 -16.54
N ASN A 63 18.79 -18.88 -17.26
CA ASN A 63 18.59 -19.09 -18.69
C ASN A 63 19.33 -17.99 -19.47
N SER A 64 20.55 -18.30 -19.93
CA SER A 64 21.39 -17.35 -20.68
C SER A 64 20.81 -16.95 -22.03
N ARG A 65 19.77 -17.63 -22.50
CA ARG A 65 19.10 -17.39 -23.79
C ARG A 65 17.75 -16.68 -23.61
N MET A 66 17.36 -16.29 -22.41
CA MET A 66 16.06 -15.67 -22.13
C MET A 66 15.79 -14.41 -22.97
N LEU A 67 16.83 -13.66 -23.32
CA LEU A 67 16.74 -12.45 -24.13
C LEU A 67 17.17 -12.66 -25.60
N GLN A 68 17.45 -13.90 -26.01
CA GLN A 68 17.92 -14.18 -27.36
C GLN A 68 16.81 -13.86 -28.37
N GLY A 69 17.08 -12.94 -29.29
CA GLY A 69 16.10 -12.47 -30.28
C GLY A 69 15.17 -11.37 -29.78
N SER A 70 15.34 -10.88 -28.55
CA SER A 70 14.61 -9.73 -28.03
C SER A 70 15.33 -8.42 -28.33
N GLU A 71 14.57 -7.35 -28.56
CA GLU A 71 15.09 -6.00 -28.67
C GLU A 71 15.03 -5.29 -27.31
N MET A 72 16.08 -4.52 -26.99
CA MET A 72 16.10 -3.71 -25.77
C MET A 72 15.44 -2.36 -26.03
N ILE A 73 14.24 -2.17 -25.47
CA ILE A 73 13.50 -0.91 -25.55
C ILE A 73 13.70 -0.06 -24.28
N GLY A 74 13.73 1.26 -24.42
CA GLY A 74 13.74 2.18 -23.28
C GLY A 74 14.97 2.13 -22.37
N VAL A 75 16.12 1.67 -22.88
CA VAL A 75 17.39 1.58 -22.15
C VAL A 75 17.72 2.92 -21.48
N GLY A 76 17.98 2.86 -20.17
CA GLY A 76 18.31 4.04 -19.34
C GLY A 76 17.14 4.96 -19.01
N LYS A 77 15.94 4.71 -19.56
CA LYS A 77 14.74 5.54 -19.35
C LYS A 77 13.65 4.83 -18.54
N LEU A 78 13.67 3.50 -18.49
CA LEU A 78 12.78 2.66 -17.69
C LEU A 78 13.52 2.19 -16.42
N LEU A 79 13.63 3.06 -15.42
CA LEU A 79 14.32 2.71 -14.17
C LEU A 79 13.37 1.94 -13.25
N GLY A 80 13.75 0.70 -12.90
CA GLY A 80 12.95 -0.19 -12.06
C GLY A 80 11.50 -0.28 -12.57
N PRO A 81 11.28 -0.79 -13.80
CA PRO A 81 9.93 -0.90 -14.33
C PRO A 81 9.12 -1.92 -13.52
N GLU A 82 7.92 -1.53 -13.12
CA GLU A 82 6.97 -2.31 -12.32
C GLU A 82 5.66 -2.41 -13.11
N ASP A 83 5.13 -3.63 -13.24
CA ASP A 83 3.95 -3.98 -14.04
C ASP A 83 4.04 -3.57 -15.54
N ILE A 84 3.44 -4.36 -16.43
CA ILE A 84 3.48 -4.10 -17.87
C ILE A 84 2.08 -4.29 -18.46
N ALA A 85 1.58 -3.25 -19.12
CA ALA A 85 0.37 -3.31 -19.93
C ALA A 85 0.69 -2.99 -21.39
N TYR A 86 0.14 -3.76 -22.33
CA TYR A 86 0.33 -3.57 -23.76
C TYR A 86 -0.99 -3.28 -24.45
N HIS A 87 -1.02 -2.25 -25.29
CA HIS A 87 -2.15 -1.91 -26.14
C HIS A 87 -1.84 -2.27 -27.60
N PRO A 88 -2.53 -3.27 -28.19
CA PRO A 88 -2.17 -3.84 -29.49
C PRO A 88 -2.33 -2.84 -30.65
N ASP A 89 -3.43 -2.10 -30.72
CA ASP A 89 -3.72 -1.26 -31.90
C ASP A 89 -2.80 -0.03 -32.01
N SER A 90 -2.33 0.47 -30.87
CA SER A 90 -1.46 1.65 -30.81
C SER A 90 0.02 1.27 -30.66
N HIS A 91 0.34 -0.01 -30.49
CA HIS A 91 1.69 -0.50 -30.21
C HIS A 91 2.37 0.23 -29.03
N LEU A 92 1.59 0.46 -27.97
CA LEU A 92 2.04 1.16 -26.77
C LEU A 92 2.20 0.19 -25.61
N ILE A 93 3.33 0.29 -24.93
CA ILE A 93 3.55 -0.33 -23.63
C ILE A 93 3.42 0.74 -22.55
N TYR A 94 2.77 0.40 -21.44
CA TYR A 94 2.71 1.20 -20.23
C TYR A 94 3.37 0.41 -19.10
N THR A 95 4.22 1.07 -18.33
CA THR A 95 4.88 0.48 -17.17
C THR A 95 5.08 1.53 -16.10
N GLY A 96 4.84 1.18 -14.84
CA GLY A 96 5.25 2.01 -13.71
C GLY A 96 6.76 2.00 -13.59
N CYS A 97 7.36 3.04 -13.03
CA CYS A 97 8.79 3.08 -12.75
C CYS A 97 9.01 3.63 -11.34
N VAL A 98 10.15 3.30 -10.75
CA VAL A 98 10.54 3.69 -9.39
C VAL A 98 10.60 5.21 -9.18
N ASP A 99 10.63 5.98 -10.28
CA ASP A 99 10.59 7.45 -10.26
C ASP A 99 9.16 8.02 -10.08
N GLY A 100 8.15 7.17 -9.89
CA GLY A 100 6.76 7.56 -9.66
C GLY A 100 5.99 7.90 -10.92
N TRP A 101 6.56 7.61 -12.10
CA TRP A 101 5.89 7.79 -13.37
C TRP A 101 5.42 6.47 -13.94
N VAL A 102 4.20 6.47 -14.48
CA VAL A 102 3.83 5.52 -15.54
C VAL A 102 4.41 6.06 -16.83
N LYS A 103 5.27 5.25 -17.45
CA LYS A 103 5.92 5.54 -18.72
C LYS A 103 5.18 4.86 -19.86
N ARG A 104 4.98 5.60 -20.95
CA ARG A 104 4.44 5.13 -22.21
C ARG A 104 5.60 4.91 -23.19
N VAL A 105 5.69 3.71 -23.75
CA VAL A 105 6.74 3.30 -24.69
C VAL A 105 6.11 2.96 -26.02
N THR A 106 6.56 3.60 -27.09
CA THR A 106 6.14 3.29 -28.47
C THR A 106 7.10 2.25 -29.05
N LEU A 107 6.60 1.08 -29.47
CA LEU A 107 7.46 -0.02 -29.91
C LEU A 107 8.28 0.28 -31.16
N ASN A 108 7.70 0.97 -32.15
CA ASN A 108 8.35 1.17 -33.45
C ASN A 108 9.58 2.08 -33.38
N ASP A 109 9.59 3.05 -32.45
CA ASP A 109 10.65 4.05 -32.33
C ASP A 109 11.35 4.01 -30.97
N SER A 110 10.99 3.04 -30.11
CA SER A 110 11.45 2.93 -28.72
C SER A 110 11.35 4.24 -27.90
N VAL A 111 10.39 5.10 -28.26
CA VAL A 111 10.20 6.41 -27.62
C VAL A 111 9.53 6.21 -26.26
N VAL A 112 10.22 6.62 -25.21
CA VAL A 112 9.73 6.59 -23.82
C VAL A 112 9.27 7.99 -23.41
N GLN A 113 8.04 8.07 -22.90
CA GLN A 113 7.43 9.31 -22.43
C GLN A 113 6.88 9.13 -21.02
N ASN A 114 7.04 10.15 -20.18
CA ASN A 114 6.33 10.27 -18.91
C ASN A 114 4.85 10.56 -19.23
N TRP A 115 3.97 9.59 -18.96
CA TRP A 115 2.56 9.70 -19.32
C TRP A 115 1.70 10.21 -18.17
N ALA A 116 1.85 9.58 -17.00
CA ALA A 116 1.07 9.89 -15.82
C ALA A 116 1.92 9.77 -14.56
N PHE A 117 1.83 10.77 -13.69
CA PHE A 117 2.50 10.74 -12.39
C PHE A 117 1.60 10.07 -11.37
N THR A 118 2.06 8.97 -10.77
CA THR A 118 1.35 8.21 -9.72
C THR A 118 1.88 8.52 -8.32
N GLY A 119 3.07 9.12 -8.23
CA GLY A 119 3.62 9.67 -6.99
C GLY A 119 4.42 8.66 -6.15
N VAL A 120 5.66 9.04 -5.84
CA VAL A 120 6.48 8.58 -4.70
C VAL A 120 7.32 9.75 -4.16
N LEU A 121 7.45 9.83 -2.82
CA LEU A 121 8.32 10.70 -1.98
C LEU A 121 8.91 12.01 -2.54
N ARG A 122 8.21 12.78 -3.38
CA ARG A 122 8.54 14.19 -3.61
C ARG A 122 7.33 15.10 -3.52
N PRO A 123 7.48 16.30 -2.92
CA PRO A 123 6.43 17.32 -2.96
C PRO A 123 6.04 17.63 -4.39
N ARG A 124 4.73 17.74 -4.63
CA ARG A 124 4.13 18.20 -5.88
C ARG A 124 4.82 19.50 -6.33
N VAL A 125 5.48 19.48 -7.49
CA VAL A 125 6.02 20.70 -8.11
C VAL A 125 4.88 21.41 -8.84
N PRO A 126 4.61 22.70 -8.57
CA PRO A 126 3.63 23.46 -9.35
C PRO A 126 4.03 23.48 -10.84
N GLY A 127 3.12 23.06 -11.73
CA GLY A 127 3.37 22.95 -13.17
C GLY A 127 3.62 21.54 -13.71
N ASP A 128 3.54 20.51 -12.86
CA ASP A 128 3.77 19.12 -13.26
C ASP A 128 2.59 18.55 -14.10
N PRO A 129 2.84 18.00 -15.30
CA PRO A 129 1.78 17.57 -16.20
C PRO A 129 1.20 16.22 -15.79
N ARG A 130 -0.14 16.13 -15.78
CA ARG A 130 -0.95 14.89 -15.67
C ARG A 130 -0.68 14.06 -14.40
N SER A 131 -1.19 14.55 -13.27
CA SER A 131 -1.32 13.74 -12.06
C SER A 131 -2.47 12.74 -12.19
N CYS A 132 -2.19 11.46 -11.93
CA CYS A 132 -3.21 10.44 -11.74
C CYS A 132 -3.41 10.22 -10.24
N GLN A 133 -4.66 10.23 -9.79
CA GLN A 133 -5.02 9.97 -8.40
C GLN A 133 -6.00 8.80 -8.34
N MET A 134 -5.71 7.83 -7.47
CA MET A 134 -6.58 6.70 -7.19
C MET A 134 -7.29 6.90 -5.85
N ASP A 135 -8.59 6.65 -5.81
CA ASP A 135 -9.41 6.66 -4.59
C ASP A 135 -9.88 5.25 -4.17
N GLY A 136 -9.29 4.21 -4.76
CA GLY A 136 -9.62 2.81 -4.52
C GLY A 136 -10.83 2.30 -5.31
N ARG A 137 -11.54 3.17 -6.05
CA ARG A 137 -12.66 2.79 -6.93
C ARG A 137 -12.50 3.34 -8.34
N THR A 138 -11.82 4.47 -8.47
CA THR A 138 -11.65 5.20 -9.71
C THR A 138 -10.22 5.72 -9.83
N ILE A 139 -9.82 5.95 -11.08
CA ILE A 139 -8.59 6.67 -11.41
C ILE A 139 -9.03 8.01 -11.98
N SER A 140 -8.68 9.10 -11.30
CA SER A 140 -8.88 10.46 -11.77
C SER A 140 -7.60 10.98 -12.39
N THR A 141 -7.70 11.59 -13.57
CA THR A 141 -6.56 12.20 -14.26
C THR A 141 -6.95 13.56 -14.82
N ASN A 142 -6.06 14.53 -14.72
CA ASN A 142 -6.26 15.85 -15.31
C ASN A 142 -5.76 15.80 -16.76
N ILE A 143 -6.60 15.29 -17.66
CA ILE A 143 -6.34 15.30 -19.09
C ILE A 143 -6.64 16.72 -19.57
N GLY A 144 -5.65 17.61 -19.45
CA GLY A 144 -5.73 18.92 -20.11
C GLY A 144 -5.93 18.71 -21.61
N SER A 145 -7.01 19.31 -22.15
CA SER A 145 -7.32 19.46 -23.56
C SER A 145 -6.29 20.33 -24.28
#